data_AF-G4TPY4-F1
#
_entry.id   AF-G4TPY4-F1
#
_cell.length_a   1.000
_cell.length_b   1.000
_cell.length_c   1.000
_cell.angle_alpha   90.00
_cell.angle_beta   90.00
_cell.angle_gamma   90.00
#
_symmetry.space_group_name_H-M   'P 1'
#
loop_
_entity.id
_entity.type
_entity.pdbx_description
1 polymer ?
#
loop_
_entity_poly.entity_id
_entity_poly.type
_entity_poly.pdbx_seq_one_letter_code
_entity_poly.pdbx_strand_id
1 'polypeptide(L)'
;MRTEAQLLTRILLRLTRSLVDQTNDFLNYNAPGKAYYPGWSSSNTLFSVWIGINDIGNSYWRSDATTFDDTLLNRYFQLVQSLYSVGARKFLFLTVPPIQRSPLMLGQGSSVTATEKAVIADYNSKLAAKAAAFASANSGVTALVYDTSTAFNTVLDNPSAYGLQDATSYGSGNTYAWCNDYHPSPVIHNALASDLSKLIKGTYI
;
A
#
# COMPACT_ATOMS: atom_id res chain seq x y z
N MET A 1 -2.09 29.45 14.48
CA MET A 1 -1.67 28.05 14.73
C MET A 1 -2.76 27.13 14.22
N ARG A 2 -2.51 26.46 13.09
CA ARG A 2 -3.43 25.46 12.50
C ARG A 2 -2.71 24.12 12.56
N THR A 3 -3.44 23.08 12.94
CA THR A 3 -2.91 21.75 13.27
C THR A 3 -2.30 21.06 12.06
N GLU A 4 -1.28 20.23 12.30
CA GLU A 4 -0.43 19.54 11.32
C GLU A 4 -1.18 18.65 10.32
N ALA A 5 -2.46 18.39 10.54
CA ALA A 5 -3.33 17.60 9.66
C ALA A 5 -3.70 18.28 8.32
N GLN A 6 -3.34 19.55 8.11
CA GLN A 6 -3.73 20.31 6.90
C GLN A 6 -2.58 20.60 5.91
N LEU A 7 -1.36 20.12 6.16
CA LEU A 7 -0.21 20.48 5.31
C LEU A 7 0.03 19.57 4.09
N LEU A 8 -0.68 18.45 3.93
CA LEU A 8 -0.36 17.42 2.93
C LEU A 8 -1.09 17.54 1.58
N THR A 9 -1.75 18.66 1.25
CA THR A 9 -2.68 18.69 0.10
C THR A 9 -2.56 19.94 -0.78
N ARG A 10 -1.37 20.22 -1.33
CA ARG A 10 -1.23 21.31 -2.30
C ARG A 10 -0.46 20.87 -3.55
N ILE A 11 -1.21 20.29 -4.49
CA ILE A 11 -1.50 20.83 -5.84
C ILE A 11 -1.98 19.75 -6.83
N LEU A 12 -1.88 18.45 -6.51
CA LEU A 12 -2.43 17.36 -7.36
C LEU A 12 -3.47 16.42 -6.68
N LEU A 13 -3.70 16.55 -5.36
CA LEU A 13 -4.47 15.56 -4.55
C LEU A 13 -5.94 15.92 -4.26
N ARG A 14 -6.59 16.81 -5.03
CA ARG A 14 -8.00 17.18 -4.74
C ARG A 14 -9.06 16.11 -5.03
N LEU A 15 -8.67 14.93 -5.55
CA LEU A 15 -9.62 13.88 -5.96
C LEU A 15 -9.40 12.51 -5.28
N THR A 16 -8.32 12.31 -4.52
CA THR A 16 -8.01 11.01 -3.89
C THR A 16 -8.37 11.03 -2.41
N ARG A 17 -9.30 10.16 -2.00
CA ARG A 17 -9.70 10.00 -0.59
C ARG A 17 -8.59 9.32 0.22
N SER A 18 -8.30 9.82 1.40
CA SER A 18 -7.30 9.25 2.32
C SER A 18 -7.76 7.91 2.91
N LEU A 19 -6.86 7.16 3.56
CA LEU A 19 -7.26 5.98 4.35
C LEU A 19 -8.26 6.33 5.45
N VAL A 20 -8.14 7.53 6.03
CA VAL A 20 -9.07 8.04 7.05
C VAL A 20 -10.47 8.18 6.45
N ASP A 21 -10.58 8.80 5.28
CA ASP A 21 -11.87 9.01 4.63
C ASP A 21 -12.51 7.68 4.22
N GLN A 22 -11.74 6.79 3.59
CA GLN A 22 -12.23 5.47 3.18
C GLN A 22 -12.67 4.61 4.37
N THR A 23 -11.94 4.66 5.49
CA THR A 23 -12.32 3.97 6.73
C THR A 23 -13.59 4.57 7.32
N ASN A 24 -13.70 5.91 7.37
CA ASN A 24 -14.89 6.58 7.89
C ASN A 24 -16.12 6.29 7.02
N ASP A 25 -15.98 6.30 5.69
CA ASP A 25 -17.05 5.93 4.77
C ASP A 25 -17.53 4.49 5.05
N PHE A 26 -16.60 3.54 5.15
CA PHE A 26 -16.92 2.15 5.48
C PHE A 26 -17.66 2.03 6.83
N LEU A 27 -17.16 2.69 7.88
CA LEU A 27 -17.78 2.65 9.21
C LEU A 27 -19.16 3.31 9.23
N ASN A 28 -19.39 4.34 8.42
CA ASN A 28 -20.67 5.05 8.36
C ASN A 28 -21.71 4.33 7.52
N TYR A 29 -21.30 3.62 6.46
CA TYR A 29 -22.21 3.11 5.44
C TYR A 29 -22.25 1.58 5.36
N ASN A 30 -21.14 0.88 5.58
CA ASN A 30 -21.01 -0.54 5.29
C ASN A 30 -20.72 -1.42 6.52
N ALA A 31 -20.53 -0.87 7.71
CA ALA A 31 -20.40 -1.67 8.93
C ALA A 31 -21.72 -2.36 9.34
N PRO A 32 -21.70 -3.44 10.16
CA PRO A 32 -22.91 -4.07 10.65
C PRO A 32 -23.89 -3.08 11.27
N GLY A 33 -25.16 -3.15 10.84
CA GLY A 33 -26.21 -2.23 11.28
C GLY A 33 -26.25 -0.87 10.54
N LYS A 34 -25.44 -0.67 9.50
CA LYS A 34 -25.48 0.55 8.65
C LYS A 34 -26.35 0.36 7.41
N ALA A 35 -26.77 1.49 6.83
CA ALA A 35 -27.75 1.54 5.74
C ALA A 35 -27.35 0.74 4.49
N TYR A 36 -26.05 0.58 4.23
CA TYR A 36 -25.51 -0.14 3.08
C TYR A 36 -24.65 -1.34 3.50
N TYR A 37 -24.95 -1.95 4.65
CA TYR A 37 -24.26 -3.16 5.11
C TYR A 37 -24.54 -4.33 4.15
N PRO A 38 -23.51 -4.87 3.46
CA PRO A 38 -23.71 -5.92 2.46
C PRO A 38 -23.76 -7.34 3.05
N GLY A 39 -23.77 -7.50 4.37
CA GLY A 39 -23.76 -8.82 5.03
C GLY A 39 -22.38 -9.47 5.14
N TRP A 40 -21.29 -8.70 5.06
CA TRP A 40 -19.94 -9.20 5.29
C TRP A 40 -19.76 -9.66 6.74
N SER A 41 -18.87 -10.62 6.98
CA SER A 41 -18.56 -11.14 8.31
C SER A 41 -17.07 -11.48 8.43
N SER A 42 -16.62 -11.77 9.65
CA SER A 42 -15.25 -12.20 9.93
C SER A 42 -14.85 -13.49 9.20
N SER A 43 -15.82 -14.35 8.84
CA SER A 43 -15.53 -15.65 8.23
C SER A 43 -15.46 -15.60 6.71
N ASN A 44 -16.16 -14.67 6.06
CA ASN A 44 -16.25 -14.60 4.59
C ASN A 44 -15.49 -13.42 3.96
N THR A 45 -15.03 -12.41 4.72
CA THR A 45 -14.42 -11.22 4.10
C THR A 45 -12.95 -11.03 4.48
N LEU A 46 -12.14 -10.64 3.49
CA LEU A 46 -10.75 -10.20 3.65
C LEU A 46 -10.67 -8.68 3.50
N PHE A 47 -10.09 -8.01 4.49
CA PHE A 47 -9.83 -6.58 4.46
C PHE A 47 -8.41 -6.32 3.97
N SER A 48 -8.26 -6.00 2.68
CA SER A 48 -6.97 -5.64 2.09
C SER A 48 -6.70 -4.15 2.20
N VAL A 49 -5.47 -3.78 2.56
CA VAL A 49 -5.05 -2.38 2.65
C VAL A 49 -3.69 -2.24 1.96
N TRP A 50 -3.70 -1.53 0.82
CA TRP A 50 -2.51 -1.18 0.04
C TRP A 50 -2.44 0.34 -0.10
N ILE A 51 -1.75 0.98 0.84
CA ILE A 51 -1.62 2.44 0.92
C ILE A 51 -0.33 2.80 1.67
N GLY A 52 0.16 4.01 1.44
CA GLY A 52 1.42 4.53 1.99
C GLY A 52 2.34 5.09 0.91
N ILE A 53 2.18 4.66 -0.34
CA ILE A 53 3.00 5.11 -1.48
C ILE A 53 3.05 6.64 -1.63
N ASN A 54 1.90 7.30 -1.50
CA ASN A 54 1.81 8.76 -1.58
C ASN A 54 2.44 9.45 -0.37
N ASP A 55 2.33 8.86 0.82
CA ASP A 55 2.93 9.44 2.02
C ASP A 55 4.45 9.40 1.91
N ILE A 56 5.01 8.25 1.50
CA ILE A 56 6.46 8.07 1.27
C ILE A 56 6.95 8.97 0.13
N GLY A 57 6.26 9.01 -1.01
CA GLY A 57 6.62 9.88 -2.12
C GLY A 57 6.65 11.37 -1.74
N ASN A 58 5.84 11.79 -0.76
CA ASN A 58 5.82 13.17 -0.25
C ASN A 58 6.71 13.40 0.98
N SER A 59 7.36 12.37 1.53
CA SER A 59 8.06 12.45 2.82
C SER A 59 9.48 11.88 2.83
N TYR A 60 9.91 11.12 1.81
CA TYR A 60 11.21 10.43 1.81
C TYR A 60 12.42 11.35 2.01
N TRP A 61 12.31 12.61 1.60
CA TRP A 61 13.37 13.63 1.68
C TRP A 61 13.46 14.29 3.05
N ARG A 62 12.54 14.00 3.97
CA ARG A 62 12.52 14.59 5.31
C ARG A 62 13.71 14.08 6.13
N SER A 63 14.31 14.97 6.91
CA SER A 63 15.36 14.61 7.86
C SER A 63 14.88 13.69 8.99
N ASP A 64 13.59 13.68 9.28
CA ASP A 64 12.92 12.87 10.30
C ASP A 64 12.05 11.76 9.70
N ALA A 65 12.30 11.33 8.45
CA ALA A 65 11.48 10.36 7.72
C ALA A 65 11.15 9.10 8.55
N THR A 66 12.13 8.54 9.24
CA THR A 66 11.95 7.38 10.14
C THR A 66 10.90 7.64 11.23
N THR A 67 10.98 8.76 11.95
CA THR A 67 9.98 9.09 12.99
C THR A 67 8.63 9.46 12.38
N PHE A 68 8.64 10.05 11.18
CA PHE A 68 7.43 10.33 10.44
C PHE A 68 6.70 9.04 10.02
N ASP A 69 7.41 8.00 9.60
CA ASP A 69 6.84 6.68 9.29
C ASP A 69 6.14 6.06 10.49
N ASP A 70 6.67 6.23 11.71
CA ASP A 70 5.99 5.80 12.93
C ASP A 70 4.67 6.55 13.14
N THR A 71 4.63 7.85 12.82
CA THR A 71 3.41 8.65 12.89
C THR A 71 2.36 8.16 11.90
N LEU A 72 2.77 7.90 10.66
CA LEU A 72 1.90 7.37 9.61
C LEU A 72 1.33 6.00 10.01
N LEU A 73 2.19 5.07 10.43
CA LEU A 73 1.79 3.71 10.79
C LEU A 73 0.99 3.65 12.10
N ASN A 74 1.24 4.54 13.05
CA ASN A 74 0.38 4.67 14.23
C ASN A 74 -1.05 5.06 13.82
N ARG A 75 -1.19 6.04 12.92
CA ARG A 75 -2.51 6.42 12.39
C ARG A 75 -3.15 5.30 11.58
N TYR A 76 -2.37 4.62 10.74
CA TYR A 76 -2.80 3.47 9.96
C TYR A 76 -3.42 2.40 10.86
N PHE A 77 -2.72 1.97 11.92
CA PHE A 77 -3.20 0.89 12.77
C PHE A 77 -4.33 1.30 13.73
N GLN A 78 -4.50 2.59 14.03
CA GLN A 78 -5.73 3.08 14.68
C GLN A 78 -6.97 2.89 13.78
N LEU A 79 -6.83 3.09 12.47
CA LEU A 79 -7.91 2.87 11.50
C LEU A 79 -8.21 1.37 11.35
N VAL A 80 -7.16 0.53 11.25
CA VAL A 80 -7.30 -0.93 11.26
C VAL A 80 -8.00 -1.41 12.54
N GLN A 81 -7.64 -0.86 13.70
CA GLN A 81 -8.31 -1.17 14.97
C GLN A 81 -9.80 -0.79 14.94
N SER A 82 -10.17 0.30 14.26
CA SER A 82 -11.57 0.71 14.09
C SER A 82 -12.36 -0.30 13.24
N LEU A 83 -11.75 -0.85 12.19
CA LEU A 83 -12.33 -1.95 11.39
C LEU A 83 -12.50 -3.22 12.24
N TYR A 84 -11.51 -3.56 13.06
CA TYR A 84 -11.61 -4.70 13.98
C TYR A 84 -12.77 -4.54 14.98
N SER A 85 -12.96 -3.34 15.52
CA SER A 85 -14.04 -3.05 16.48
C SER A 85 -15.43 -3.29 15.91
N VAL A 86 -15.61 -3.25 14.59
CA VAL A 86 -16.89 -3.54 13.92
C VAL A 86 -16.98 -4.96 13.34
N GLY A 87 -16.00 -5.82 13.61
CA GLY A 87 -16.06 -7.25 13.27
C GLY A 87 -15.04 -7.74 12.24
N ALA A 88 -14.20 -6.88 11.67
CA ALA A 88 -13.15 -7.33 10.74
C ALA A 88 -12.12 -8.21 11.48
N ARG A 89 -11.75 -9.34 10.89
CA ARG A 89 -10.80 -10.30 11.51
C ARG A 89 -9.70 -10.79 10.57
N LYS A 90 -9.92 -10.80 9.26
CA LYS A 90 -8.91 -11.20 8.28
C LYS A 90 -8.40 -9.97 7.56
N PHE A 91 -7.11 -9.68 7.71
CA PHE A 91 -6.44 -8.52 7.14
C PHE A 91 -5.30 -8.96 6.23
N LEU A 92 -5.15 -8.24 5.12
CA LEU A 92 -4.02 -8.35 4.21
C LEU A 92 -3.41 -6.96 4.02
N PHE A 93 -2.17 -6.79 4.45
CA PHE A 93 -1.41 -5.55 4.29
C PHE A 93 -0.40 -5.73 3.16
N LEU A 94 -0.36 -4.79 2.23
CA LEU A 94 0.62 -4.80 1.13
C LEU A 94 1.68 -3.74 1.42
N THR A 95 2.95 -4.12 1.30
CA THR A 95 4.08 -3.18 1.46
C THR A 95 4.05 -2.09 0.38
N VAL A 96 4.70 -0.96 0.66
CA VAL A 96 4.96 0.06 -0.36
C VAL A 96 5.88 -0.55 -1.43
N PRO A 97 5.48 -0.52 -2.72
CA PRO A 97 6.28 -1.09 -3.80
C PRO A 97 7.59 -0.32 -4.00
N PRO A 98 8.56 -0.89 -4.72
CA PRO A 98 9.88 -0.29 -4.94
C PRO A 98 9.80 0.87 -5.96
N ILE A 99 9.11 1.96 -5.59
CA ILE A 99 8.81 3.12 -6.44
C ILE A 99 10.03 3.97 -6.76
N GLN A 100 11.14 3.77 -6.05
CA GLN A 100 12.45 4.32 -6.43
C GLN A 100 12.93 3.81 -7.79
N ARG A 101 12.32 2.74 -8.31
CA ARG A 101 12.57 2.21 -9.65
C ARG A 101 11.65 2.80 -10.71
N SER A 102 10.69 3.65 -10.33
CA SER A 102 9.80 4.31 -11.29
C SER A 102 10.59 5.28 -12.17
N PRO A 103 10.19 5.48 -13.43
CA PRO A 103 10.84 6.44 -14.32
C PRO A 103 10.92 7.85 -13.74
N LEU A 104 9.89 8.27 -13.00
CA LEU A 104 9.84 9.54 -12.28
C LEU A 104 10.97 9.68 -11.26
N MET A 105 11.19 8.64 -10.45
CA MET A 105 12.23 8.68 -9.40
C MET A 105 13.63 8.50 -9.99
N LEU A 106 13.78 7.65 -11.02
CA LEU A 106 15.03 7.51 -11.75
C LEU A 106 15.47 8.83 -12.41
N GLY A 107 14.52 9.60 -12.95
CA GLY A 107 14.78 10.92 -13.53
C GLY A 107 15.30 11.97 -12.53
N GLN A 108 15.15 11.73 -11.23
CA GLN A 108 15.63 12.61 -10.16
C GLN A 108 17.06 12.27 -9.69
N GLY A 109 17.65 11.18 -10.20
CA GLY A 109 19.03 10.80 -9.96
C GLY A 109 19.26 9.82 -8.80
N SER A 110 20.46 9.23 -8.78
CA SER A 110 20.81 8.12 -7.89
C SER A 110 20.76 8.45 -6.41
N SER A 111 21.02 9.70 -6.02
CA SER A 111 20.91 10.13 -4.62
C SER A 111 19.47 10.06 -4.15
N VAL A 112 18.51 10.49 -4.98
CA VAL A 112 17.08 10.49 -4.64
C VAL A 112 16.58 9.06 -4.52
N THR A 113 16.90 8.20 -5.50
CA THR A 113 16.45 6.80 -5.46
C THR A 113 17.08 6.01 -4.31
N ALA A 114 18.33 6.31 -3.93
CA ALA A 114 18.96 5.71 -2.76
C ALA A 114 18.27 6.11 -1.44
N THR A 115 17.96 7.40 -1.26
CA THR A 115 17.23 7.89 -0.10
C THR A 115 15.83 7.28 -0.02
N GLU A 116 15.08 7.32 -1.12
CA GLU A 116 13.72 6.76 -1.16
C GLU A 116 13.71 5.25 -0.90
N LYS A 117 14.68 4.49 -1.47
CA LYS A 117 14.84 3.07 -1.19
C LYS A 117 14.99 2.78 0.31
N ALA A 118 15.79 3.58 1.01
CA ALA A 118 16.02 3.40 2.44
C ALA A 118 14.76 3.67 3.26
N VAL A 119 14.03 4.74 2.93
CA VAL A 119 12.76 5.08 3.60
C VAL A 119 11.67 4.03 3.33
N ILE A 120 11.55 3.54 2.09
CA ILE A 120 10.62 2.44 1.75
C ILE A 120 10.94 1.19 2.57
N ALA A 121 12.22 0.84 2.71
CA ALA A 121 12.62 -0.33 3.49
C ALA A 121 12.29 -0.18 4.99
N ASP A 122 12.51 1.00 5.57
CA ASP A 122 12.15 1.30 6.95
C ASP A 122 10.63 1.23 7.17
N TYR A 123 9.84 1.92 6.34
CA TYR A 123 8.38 1.88 6.39
C TYR A 123 7.83 0.46 6.27
N ASN A 124 8.33 -0.33 5.30
CA ASN A 124 7.85 -1.70 5.08
C ASN A 124 8.19 -2.63 6.25
N SER A 125 9.38 -2.48 6.84
CA SER A 125 9.77 -3.21 8.06
C SER A 125 8.84 -2.87 9.24
N LYS A 126 8.56 -1.58 9.45
CA LYS A 126 7.66 -1.11 10.51
C LYS A 126 6.20 -1.55 10.28
N LEU A 127 5.73 -1.55 9.03
CA LEU A 127 4.40 -2.06 8.67
C LEU A 127 4.26 -3.53 9.08
N ALA A 128 5.26 -4.35 8.77
CA ALA A 128 5.27 -5.76 9.14
C ALA A 128 5.28 -5.96 10.66
N ALA A 129 6.12 -5.20 11.38
CA ALA A 129 6.17 -5.24 12.85
C ALA A 129 4.83 -4.82 13.49
N LYS A 130 4.20 -3.76 12.99
CA LYS A 130 2.90 -3.28 13.48
C LYS A 130 1.77 -4.28 13.16
N ALA A 131 1.80 -4.94 12.00
CA ALA A 131 0.84 -5.99 11.67
C ALA A 131 0.94 -7.18 12.63
N ALA A 132 2.16 -7.63 12.95
CA ALA A 132 2.40 -8.70 13.91
C ALA A 132 1.94 -8.30 15.34
N ALA A 133 2.24 -7.07 15.76
CA ALA A 133 1.78 -6.54 17.04
C ALA A 133 0.26 -6.45 17.11
N PHE A 134 -0.39 -5.97 16.05
CA PHE A 134 -1.84 -5.89 15.94
C PHE A 134 -2.51 -7.26 16.05
N ALA A 135 -1.98 -8.28 15.36
CA ALA A 135 -2.48 -9.66 15.45
C ALA A 135 -2.32 -10.24 16.86
N SER A 136 -1.20 -9.96 17.52
CA SER A 136 -0.92 -10.43 18.89
C SER A 136 -1.85 -9.77 19.92
N ALA A 137 -2.22 -8.51 19.70
CA ALA A 137 -3.06 -7.73 20.59
C ALA A 137 -4.57 -7.98 20.42
N ASN A 138 -5.01 -8.62 19.32
CA ASN A 138 -6.42 -8.74 18.97
C ASN A 138 -6.81 -10.20 18.71
N SER A 139 -7.70 -10.74 19.55
CA SER A 139 -8.13 -12.14 19.45
C SER A 139 -8.88 -12.44 18.14
N GLY A 140 -8.59 -13.60 17.56
CA GLY A 140 -9.22 -14.07 16.33
C GLY A 140 -8.80 -13.32 15.06
N VAL A 141 -7.74 -12.51 15.12
CA VAL A 141 -7.18 -11.82 13.96
C VAL A 141 -6.24 -12.74 13.18
N THR A 142 -6.40 -12.73 11.85
CA THR A 142 -5.36 -13.15 10.90
C THR A 142 -4.86 -11.89 10.21
N ALA A 143 -3.56 -11.61 10.33
CA ALA A 143 -2.91 -10.50 9.64
C ALA A 143 -1.82 -11.06 8.72
N LEU A 144 -2.02 -10.93 7.41
CA LEU A 144 -1.03 -11.29 6.41
C LEU A 144 -0.34 -10.03 5.90
N VAL A 145 0.96 -10.13 5.67
CA VAL A 145 1.74 -9.07 5.01
C VAL A 145 2.27 -9.65 3.71
N TYR A 146 1.94 -8.99 2.61
CA TYR A 146 2.45 -9.33 1.28
C TYR A 146 3.53 -8.33 0.88
N ASP A 147 4.74 -8.82 0.65
CA ASP A 147 5.83 -7.99 0.16
C ASP A 147 5.74 -7.80 -1.36
N THR A 148 5.25 -6.63 -1.75
CA THR A 148 5.12 -6.21 -3.14
C THR A 148 6.47 -6.07 -3.85
N SER A 149 7.57 -5.91 -3.11
CA SER A 149 8.91 -5.76 -3.69
C SER A 149 9.34 -7.00 -4.49
N THR A 150 8.91 -8.18 -4.07
CA THR A 150 9.26 -9.44 -4.73
C THR A 150 8.71 -9.50 -6.16
N ALA A 151 7.42 -9.24 -6.35
CA ALA A 151 6.79 -9.26 -7.66
C ALA A 151 7.33 -8.14 -8.58
N PHE A 152 7.48 -6.93 -8.04
CA PHE A 152 8.05 -5.81 -8.80
C PHE A 152 9.48 -6.11 -9.26
N ASN A 153 10.35 -6.53 -8.35
CA ASN A 153 11.75 -6.79 -8.70
C ASN A 153 11.87 -7.96 -9.69
N THR A 154 11.09 -9.02 -9.51
CA THR A 154 11.12 -10.17 -10.45
C THR A 154 10.83 -9.73 -11.89
N VAL A 155 9.82 -8.89 -12.09
CA VAL A 155 9.46 -8.38 -13.43
C VAL A 155 10.48 -7.35 -13.93
N LEU A 156 10.85 -6.37 -13.11
CA LEU A 156 11.75 -5.28 -13.51
C LEU A 156 13.20 -5.74 -13.68
N ASP A 157 13.62 -6.84 -13.06
CA ASP A 157 14.95 -7.43 -13.25
C ASP A 157 14.99 -8.35 -14.49
N ASN A 158 13.84 -8.79 -15.00
CA ASN A 158 13.74 -9.69 -16.15
C ASN A 158 12.69 -9.24 -17.18
N PRO A 159 12.67 -7.97 -17.65
CA PRO A 159 11.56 -7.42 -18.42
C PRO A 159 11.22 -8.22 -19.67
N SER A 160 12.23 -8.73 -20.40
CA SER A 160 12.03 -9.52 -21.61
C SER A 160 11.29 -10.84 -21.38
N ALA A 161 11.48 -11.48 -20.21
CA ALA A 161 10.75 -12.70 -19.84
C ALA A 161 9.25 -12.46 -19.67
N TYR A 162 8.85 -11.20 -19.46
CA TYR A 162 7.47 -10.76 -19.31
C TYR A 162 6.93 -10.02 -20.54
N GLY A 163 7.65 -10.04 -21.67
CA GLY A 163 7.26 -9.34 -22.90
C GLY A 163 7.43 -7.82 -22.84
N LEU A 164 8.20 -7.32 -21.88
CA LEU A 164 8.50 -5.90 -21.72
C LEU A 164 9.81 -5.55 -22.43
N GLN A 165 9.88 -4.35 -23.01
CA GLN A 165 11.05 -3.89 -23.75
C GLN A 165 12.25 -3.60 -22.84
N ASP A 166 11.97 -3.01 -21.67
CA ASP A 166 12.93 -2.70 -20.62
C ASP A 166 12.18 -2.43 -19.30
N ALA A 167 12.91 -2.06 -18.25
CA ALA A 167 12.37 -1.82 -16.91
C ALA A 167 11.90 -0.38 -16.65
N THR A 168 12.06 0.55 -17.60
CA THR A 168 11.95 2.01 -17.36
C THR A 168 11.05 2.73 -18.35
N SER A 169 10.71 2.10 -19.45
CA SER A 169 9.86 2.69 -20.46
C SER A 169 8.41 2.65 -20.02
N TYR A 170 7.68 3.72 -20.35
CA TYR A 170 6.30 3.92 -19.98
C TYR A 170 5.45 4.34 -21.18
N GLY A 171 4.17 3.96 -21.17
CA GLY A 171 3.22 4.30 -22.23
C GLY A 171 1.96 3.45 -22.19
N SER A 172 1.12 3.56 -23.22
CA SER A 172 -0.16 2.87 -23.32
C SER A 172 -0.10 1.47 -23.95
N GLY A 173 1.08 1.03 -24.40
CA GLY A 173 1.32 -0.30 -24.98
C GLY A 173 1.54 -1.39 -23.93
N ASN A 174 1.43 -2.66 -24.36
CA ASN A 174 1.63 -3.84 -23.51
C ASN A 174 3.10 -4.24 -23.31
N THR A 175 4.04 -3.57 -23.98
CA THR A 175 5.49 -3.79 -23.88
C THR A 175 6.17 -2.85 -22.87
N TYR A 176 5.43 -1.92 -22.27
CA TYR A 176 5.96 -0.96 -21.30
C TYR A 176 5.85 -1.48 -19.88
N ALA A 177 6.92 -1.34 -19.09
CA ALA A 177 6.91 -1.72 -17.68
C ALA A 177 5.96 -0.83 -16.85
N TRP A 178 5.69 0.38 -17.30
CA TRP A 178 4.88 1.38 -16.59
C TRP A 178 3.81 2.01 -17.49
N CYS A 179 2.66 2.37 -16.92
CA CYS A 179 1.59 3.07 -17.63
C CYS A 179 1.91 4.56 -17.86
N ASN A 180 2.54 5.17 -16.86
CA ASN A 180 3.13 6.50 -16.91
C ASN A 180 4.48 6.45 -16.16
N ASP A 181 5.08 7.59 -15.86
CA ASP A 181 6.37 7.63 -15.18
C ASP A 181 6.32 7.17 -13.70
N TYR A 182 5.16 6.81 -13.15
CA TYR A 182 5.02 6.39 -11.75
C TYR A 182 4.23 5.09 -11.53
N HIS A 183 3.20 4.85 -12.33
CA HIS A 183 2.26 3.73 -12.13
C HIS A 183 2.70 2.51 -12.93
N PRO A 184 2.76 1.32 -12.31
CA PRO A 184 3.18 0.10 -12.98
C PRO A 184 2.18 -0.32 -14.07
N SER A 185 2.66 -1.08 -15.04
CA SER A 185 1.82 -1.66 -16.09
C SER A 185 0.93 -2.78 -15.56
N PRO A 186 -0.11 -3.19 -16.32
CA PRO A 186 -0.88 -4.39 -16.03
C PRO A 186 -0.03 -5.66 -15.91
N VAL A 187 1.13 -5.73 -16.57
CA VAL A 187 2.05 -6.88 -16.47
C VAL A 187 2.58 -7.05 -15.04
N ILE A 188 3.02 -5.96 -14.40
CA ILE A 188 3.47 -5.97 -13.00
C ILE A 188 2.29 -6.26 -12.06
N HIS A 189 1.11 -5.65 -12.31
CA HIS A 189 -0.09 -5.95 -11.52
C HIS A 189 -0.49 -7.43 -11.61
N ASN A 190 -0.39 -8.06 -12.78
CA ASN A 190 -0.67 -9.48 -12.96
C ASN A 190 0.33 -10.37 -12.23
N ALA A 191 1.62 -10.02 -12.23
CA ALA A 191 2.64 -10.73 -11.47
C ALA A 191 2.35 -10.65 -9.96
N LEU A 192 1.99 -9.47 -9.46
CA LEU A 192 1.59 -9.26 -8.07
C LEU A 192 0.36 -10.08 -7.71
N ALA A 193 -0.70 -10.03 -8.53
CA ALA A 193 -1.94 -10.77 -8.28
C ALA A 193 -1.71 -12.29 -8.32
N SER A 194 -0.91 -12.77 -9.28
CA SER A 194 -0.53 -14.19 -9.39
C SER A 194 0.20 -14.67 -8.14
N ASP A 195 1.15 -13.88 -7.65
CA ASP A 195 1.92 -14.24 -6.47
C ASP A 195 1.10 -14.14 -5.18
N LEU A 196 0.29 -13.08 -5.04
CA LEU A 196 -0.63 -12.90 -3.93
C LEU A 196 -1.69 -14.01 -3.85
N SER A 197 -2.16 -14.53 -4.99
CA SER A 197 -3.14 -15.62 -5.02
C SER A 197 -2.64 -16.91 -4.34
N LYS A 198 -1.32 -17.13 -4.30
CA LYS A 198 -0.71 -18.27 -3.61
C LYS A 198 -0.76 -18.13 -2.09
N LEU A 199 -0.78 -16.88 -1.59
CA LEU A 199 -0.83 -16.54 -0.18
C LEU A 199 -2.27 -16.62 0.36
N ILE A 200 -3.25 -16.21 -0.45
CA ILE A 200 -4.67 -16.20 -0.06
C ILE A 200 -5.27 -17.58 -0.33
N LYS A 201 -5.17 -18.51 0.63
CA LYS A 201 -5.87 -19.79 0.58
C LYS A 201 -7.23 -19.68 1.28
N GLY A 202 -8.33 -19.91 0.56
CA GLY A 202 -9.70 -19.97 1.12
C GLY A 202 -10.77 -19.32 0.24
N THR A 203 -12.04 -19.63 0.51
CA THR A 203 -13.20 -18.98 -0.12
C THR A 203 -13.55 -17.71 0.66
N TYR A 204 -13.32 -16.56 0.06
CA TYR A 204 -13.75 -15.24 0.56
C TYR A 204 -14.91 -14.80 -0.34
N ILE A 205 -16.04 -14.39 0.24
CA ILE A 205 -17.23 -13.88 -0.46
C ILE A 205 -17.18 -12.36 -0.44
#